data_AF-A0A453M5Y2-F1
#
_entry.id   AF-A0A453M5Y2-F1
#
_cell.length_a   1.000
_cell.length_b   1.000
_cell.length_c   1.000
_cell.angle_alpha   90.00
_cell.angle_beta   90.00
_cell.angle_gamma   90.00
#
_symmetry.space_group_name_H-M   'P 1'
#
loop_
_entity.id
_entity.type
_entity.pdbx_description
1 polymer ?
#
loop_
_entity_poly.entity_id
_entity_poly.type
_entity_poly.pdbx_seq_one_letter_code
_entity_poly.pdbx_strand_id
1 'polypeptide(L)' 'MLDHPNIVGLKHYFFLTTERDELYHILVLEFVPETVNRMLDCTTE' A
#
# COMPACT_ATOMS: atom_id res chain seq x y z
N MET A 1 -10.74 -8.85 9.72
CA MET A 1 -9.70 -7.81 9.65
C MET A 1 -8.37 -8.52 9.72
N LEU A 2 -7.48 -8.31 8.75
CA LEU A 2 -6.14 -8.92 8.77
C LEU A 2 -5.29 -8.13 9.77
N ASP A 3 -5.27 -8.59 11.01
CA ASP A 3 -4.53 -7.98 12.11
C ASP A 3 -3.39 -8.94 12.50
N HIS A 4 -2.22 -8.72 11.89
CA HIS A 4 -1.04 -9.55 12.10
C HIS A 4 0.22 -8.70 11.97
N PRO A 5 1.22 -8.84 12.86
CA PRO A 5 2.40 -7.98 12.91
C PRO A 5 3.24 -7.94 11.62
N ASN A 6 3.18 -8.99 10.80
CA ASN A 6 3.91 -9.08 9.52
C ASN A 6 3.08 -8.66 8.30
N ILE A 7 1.90 -8.07 8.48
CA ILE A 7 1.02 -7.61 7.41
C ILE A 7 0.81 -6.11 7.56
N VAL A 8 0.98 -5.35 6.48
CA VAL A 8 0.74 -3.90 6.49
C VAL A 8 -0.74 -3.62 6.77
N GLY A 9 -1.00 -2.80 7.79
CA GLY A 9 -2.35 -2.47 8.22
C GLY A 9 -3.10 -1.61 7.20
N LEU A 10 -4.35 -2.00 6.91
CA LEU A 10 -5.31 -1.16 6.17
C LEU A 10 -5.99 -0.19 7.14
N LYS A 11 -5.73 1.11 7.00
CA LYS A 11 -6.30 2.15 7.86
C LYS A 11 -7.70 2.56 7.41
N HIS A 12 -7.83 2.87 6.12
CA HIS A 12 -9.10 3.29 5.51
C HIS A 12 -9.20 2.74 4.08
N TYR A 13 -10.43 2.55 3.61
CA TYR A 13 -10.70 2.29 2.21
C TYR A 13 -11.94 3.07 1.78
N PHE A 14 -11.95 3.55 0.55
CA PHE A 14 -13.08 4.28 0.01
C PHE A 14 -13.15 4.18 -1.51
N PHE A 15 -14.34 4.44 -2.04
CA PHE A 15 -14.57 4.49 -3.47
C PHE A 15 -14.45 5.94 -3.95
N LEU A 16 -13.76 6.12 -5.07
CA LEU A 16 -13.68 7.39 -5.77
C LEU A 16 -14.24 7.17 -7.18
N THR A 17 -15.22 7.98 -7.55
CA THR A 17 -15.71 8.05 -8.94
C THR A 17 -14.99 9.18 -9.66
N THR A 18 -14.48 8.91 -10.85
CA THR A 18 -13.92 9.97 -11.72
C THR A 18 -14.98 10.56 -12.62
N GLU A 19 -14.63 11.64 -13.32
CA GLU A 19 -15.50 12.31 -14.31
C GLU A 19 -15.95 11.39 -15.47
N ARG A 20 -15.26 10.25 -15.67
CA ARG A 20 -15.59 9.24 -16.69
C ARG A 20 -16.49 8.12 -16.16
N ASP A 21 -17.06 8.29 -14.97
CA ASP A 21 -17.87 7.27 -14.28
C ASP A 21 -17.10 5.98 -13.98
N GLU A 22 -15.77 6.08 -13.89
CA GLU A 22 -14.92 4.97 -13.47
C GLU A 22 -14.84 4.94 -11.95
N LEU A 23 -15.14 3.78 -11.36
CA LEU A 23 -15.07 3.54 -9.92
C LEU A 23 -13.68 3.02 -9.52
N TYR A 24 -12.96 3.81 -8.74
CA TYR A 24 -11.69 3.44 -8.12
C TYR A 24 -11.92 3.02 -6.67
N HIS A 25 -11.20 1.98 -6.25
CA HIS A 25 -11.11 1.59 -4.86
C HIS A 25 -9.75 2.01 -4.33
N ILE A 26 -9.75 2.98 -3.42
CA ILE A 26 -8.53 3.51 -2.81
C ILE A 26 -8.32 2.83 -1.48
N LEU A 27 -7.09 2.32 -1.27
CA LEU A 27 -6.66 1.70 -0.03
C LEU A 27 -5.62 2.61 0.63
N VAL A 28 -5.92 3.07 1.85
CA VAL A 28 -4.99 3.81 2.68
C VAL A 28 -4.30 2.83 3.61
N LEU A 29 -3.03 2.57 3.34
CA LEU A 29 -2.19 1.62 4.07
C LEU A 29 -1.25 2.36 5.04
N GLU A 30 -0.75 1.65 6.04
CA GLU A 30 0.38 2.12 6.83
C GLU A 30 1.65 2.26 5.96
N PHE A 31 2.40 3.35 6.18
CA PHE A 31 3.59 3.64 5.40
C PHE A 31 4.79 2.81 5.88
N VAL A 32 5.39 2.05 4.96
CA VAL A 32 6.65 1.34 5.17
C VAL A 32 7.70 1.93 4.23
N PRO A 33 8.76 2.57 4.77
CA PRO A 33 9.69 3.33 3.95
C PRO A 33 10.51 2.44 3.01
N GLU A 34 11.00 1.31 3.51
CA GLU A 34 11.94 0.42 2.81
C GLU A 34 11.28 -0.87 2.33
N THR A 35 11.82 -1.44 1.25
CA THR A 35 11.48 -2.79 0.81
C THR A 35 12.75 -3.62 0.72
N VAL A 36 12.65 -4.92 0.99
CA VAL A 36 13.80 -5.83 0.87
C VAL A 36 14.42 -5.75 -0.53
N ASN A 37 13.58 -5.64 -1.58
CA ASN A 37 14.07 -5.48 -2.95
C ASN A 37 14.99 -4.26 -3.09
N ARG A 38 14.56 -3.09 -2.59
CA ARG A 38 15.35 -1.86 -2.67
C ARG A 38 16.64 -1.95 -1.86
N MET A 39 16.60 -2.59 -0.69
CA MET A 39 17.81 -2.79 0.12
C MET A 39 18.83 -3.68 -0.61
N LEU A 40 18.36 -4.78 -1.21
CA LEU A 40 19.24 -5.70 -1.95
C LEU A 40 19.91 -5.01 -3.15
N ASP A 41 19.16 -4.18 -3.89
CA ASP A 41 19.70 -3.42 -5.03
C ASP A 41 20.81 -2.44 -4.60
N CYS A 42 20.69 -1.79 -3.43
CA CYS A 42 21.73 -0.90 -2.89
C CYS A 42 22.95 -1.64 -2.32
N THR A 43 22.88 -2.95 -2.06
CA THR A 43 24.01 -3.70 -1.47
C THR A 43 24.87 -4.41 -2.51
N THR A 44 24.47 -4.37 -3.79
CA THR A 44 25.21 -4.96 -4.92
C THR A 44 26.20 -4.00 -5.60
N GLU A 45 26.44 -2.82 -5.02
CA GLU A 45 27.53 -1.89 -5.40
C GLU A 45 28.76 -2.03 -4.49
#